data_AF-A0A7K2X8X3-F1
#
_entry.id   AF-A0A7K2X8X3-F1
#
_cell.length_a   1.000
_cell.length_b   1.000
_cell.length_c   1.000
_cell.angle_alpha   90.00
_cell.angle_beta   90.00
_cell.angle_gamma   90.00
#
_symmetry.space_group_name_H-M   'P 1'
#
loop_
_entity.id
_entity.type
_entity.pdbx_description
1 polymer ?
#
loop_
_entity_poly.entity_id
_entity_poly.type
_entity_poly.pdbx_seq_one_letter_code
_entity_poly.pdbx_strand_id
1 'polypeptide(L)' 'MRQFTAVVNPTAGGSSGVAALIPLARSLRQEGARLDTVYSRSLEHARELAHRAGERGDV' A
#
# COMPACT_ATOMS: atom_id res chain seq x y z
N MET A 1 10.05 -14.19 1.82
CA MET A 1 9.55 -13.31 0.76
C MET A 1 9.20 -11.97 1.40
N ARG A 2 9.51 -10.84 0.75
CA ARG A 2 9.20 -9.50 1.29
C ARG A 2 7.77 -9.10 0.92
N GLN A 3 7.08 -8.42 1.83
CA GLN A 3 5.71 -7.97 1.61
C GLN A 3 5.60 -6.50 1.99
N PHE A 4 4.76 -5.75 1.28
CA PHE A 4 4.57 -4.32 1.46
C PHE A 4 3.07 -4.01 1.46
N THR A 5 2.66 -3.03 2.26
CA THR A 5 1.29 -2.49 2.25
C THR A 5 1.28 -1.05 1.72
N ALA A 6 0.62 -0.81 0.59
CA ALA A 6 0.30 0.52 0.08
C ALA A 6 -0.99 1.03 0.73
N VAL A 7 -0.87 2.01 1.63
CA VAL A 7 -2.01 2.70 2.22
C VAL A 7 -2.43 3.86 1.32
N VAL A 8 -3.65 3.82 0.79
CA VAL A 8 -4.17 4.80 -0.17
C VAL A 8 -5.20 5.71 0.50
N ASN A 9 -5.02 7.03 0.39
CA ASN A 9 -6.10 7.97 0.67
C ASN A 9 -6.89 8.26 -0.62
N PRO A 10 -8.13 7.76 -0.77
CA PRO A 10 -8.90 7.95 -2.01
C PRO A 10 -9.29 9.42 -2.26
N THR A 11 -9.19 10.30 -1.25
CA THR A 11 -9.52 11.72 -1.38
C THR A 11 -8.31 12.63 -1.61
N ALA A 12 -7.08 12.12 -1.44
CA ALA A 12 -5.85 12.92 -1.55
C ALA A 12 -5.45 13.29 -2.99
N GLY A 13 -6.00 12.61 -3.98
CA GLY A 13 -5.75 12.84 -5.38
C GLY A 13 -6.63 11.93 -6.21
N GLY A 14 -7.02 12.36 -7.41
CA GLY A 14 -7.83 11.53 -8.32
C GLY A 14 -7.16 10.19 -8.66
N SER A 15 -7.81 9.40 -9.52
CA SER A 15 -7.46 8.00 -9.83
C SER A 15 -6.01 7.72 -10.30
N SER A 16 -5.20 8.75 -10.56
CA SER A 16 -3.80 8.66 -11.00
C SER A 16 -2.87 8.00 -9.98
N GLY A 17 -3.06 8.27 -8.67
CA GLY A 17 -2.19 7.70 -7.63
C GLY A 17 -2.28 6.17 -7.52
N VAL A 18 -3.48 5.63 -7.68
CA VAL A 18 -3.72 4.17 -7.67
C VAL A 18 -3.20 3.52 -8.94
N ALA A 19 -3.35 4.18 -10.10
CA ALA A 19 -2.82 3.67 -11.36
C ALA A 19 -1.29 3.47 -11.32
N ALA A 20 -0.55 4.31 -10.60
CA ALA A 20 0.89 4.15 -10.41
C ALA A 20 1.29 2.91 -9.57
N LEU A 21 0.38 2.35 -8.76
CA LEU A 21 0.64 1.13 -7.99
C LEU A 21 0.72 -0.12 -8.85
N ILE A 22 0.09 -0.12 -10.03
CA ILE A 22 0.09 -1.27 -10.95
C ILE A 22 1.51 -1.60 -11.45
N PRO A 23 2.26 -0.66 -12.07
CA PRO A 23 3.63 -0.94 -12.49
C PRO A 23 4.55 -1.21 -11.29
N LEU A 24 4.34 -0.56 -10.15
CA LEU A 24 5.13 -0.81 -8.93
C LEU A 24 4.96 -2.24 -8.41
N ALA A 25 3.72 -2.72 -8.30
CA ALA A 25 3.42 -4.09 -7.87
C ALA A 25 4.04 -5.13 -8.82
N ARG A 26 4.10 -4.83 -10.12
CA ARG A 26 4.77 -5.68 -11.10
C ARG A 26 6.28 -5.76 -10.84
N SER A 27 6.94 -4.62 -10.64
CA SER A 27 8.38 -4.58 -10.37
C SER A 27 8.73 -5.32 -9.08
N LEU A 28 7.99 -5.10 -8.00
CA LEU A 28 8.19 -5.81 -6.73
C LEU A 28 8.05 -7.32 -6.87
N ARG A 29 7.08 -7.79 -7.67
CA ARG A 29 6.89 -9.22 -7.95
C ARG A 29 8.05 -9.85 -8.70
N GLN A 30 8.71 -9.13 -9.61
CA GLN A 30 9.91 -9.64 -10.28
C GLN A 30 11.04 -9.92 -9.29
N GLU A 31 11.14 -9.12 -8.23
CA GLU A 31 12.11 -9.26 -7.15
C GLU A 31 11.64 -10.22 -6.03
N GLY A 32 10.56 -10.97 -6.25
CA GLY A 32 10.02 -11.92 -5.25
C GLY A 32 9.32 -11.27 -4.06
N ALA A 33 8.85 -10.02 -4.22
CA ALA A 33 8.08 -9.29 -3.22
C ALA A 33 6.61 -9.08 -3.62
N ARG A 34 5.73 -8.89 -2.64
CA ARG A 34 4.29 -8.62 -2.85
C ARG A 34 3.93 -7.23 -2.35
N LEU A 35 3.02 -6.56 -3.07
CA LEU A 35 2.37 -5.33 -2.64
C LEU A 35 0.87 -5.58 -2.46
N ASP A 36 0.33 -5.24 -1.30
CA ASP A 36 -1.10 -5.22 -1.02
C ASP A 36 -1.59 -3.77 -0.92
N THR A 37 -2.78 -3.47 -1.44
CA THR A 37 -3.31 -2.10 -1.47
C THR A 37 -4.52 -1.99 -0.57
N VAL A 38 -4.48 -1.09 0.42
CA VAL A 38 -5.56 -0.87 1.37
C VAL A 38 -5.98 0.59 1.37
N TYR A 39 -7.28 0.83 1.24
CA TYR A 39 -7.83 2.18 1.22
C TYR A 39 -8.13 2.66 2.64
N SER A 40 -7.64 3.85 2.96
CA SER A 40 -7.98 4.56 4.18
C SER A 40 -9.28 5.34 4.04
N ARG A 41 -9.99 5.49 5.16
CA ARG A 41 -11.25 6.27 5.26
C ARG A 41 -11.11 7.53 6.12
N SER A 42 -9.97 7.69 6.78
CA SER A 42 -9.60 8.84 7.60
C SER A 42 -8.09 8.80 7.88
N LEU A 43 -7.53 9.90 8.37
CA LEU A 43 -6.13 9.96 8.80
C LEU A 43 -5.85 8.95 9.93
N GLU A 44 -6.76 8.85 10.91
CA GLU A 44 -6.65 7.88 12.00
C GLU A 44 -6.62 6.44 11.48
N HIS A 45 -7.49 6.11 10.52
CA HIS A 45 -7.51 4.79 9.91
C HIS A 45 -6.24 4.52 9.09
N ALA A 46 -5.70 5.51 8.39
CA ALA A 46 -4.41 5.35 7.70
C ALA A 46 -3.27 5.03 8.68
N ARG A 47 -3.26 5.67 9.86
CA ARG A 47 -2.30 5.40 10.93
C ARG A 47 -2.44 3.98 11.48
N GLU A 48 -3.67 3.53 11.72
CA GLU A 48 -3.97 2.17 12.15
C GLU A 48 -3.47 1.14 11.14
N LEU A 49 -3.74 1.36 9.85
CA LEU A 49 -3.28 0.49 8.76
C LEU A 49 -1.75 0.41 8.72
N ALA A 50 -1.07 1.54 8.85
CA ALA A 50 0.40 1.59 8.87
C ALA A 50 0.99 0.84 10.07
N HIS A 51 0.42 1.00 11.27
CA HIS A 51 0.85 0.24 12.45
C HIS A 51 0.67 -1.26 12.23
N ARG A 52 -0.51 -1.70 11.78
CA ARG A 52 -0.78 -3.11 11.51
C ARG A 52 0.14 -3.69 10.44
N ALA A 53 0.49 -2.92 9.41
CA ALA A 53 1.46 -3.34 8.39
C ALA A 53 2.85 -3.55 9.02
N GLY A 54 3.30 -2.63 9.86
CA GLY A 54 4.55 -2.76 10.61
C GLY A 54 4.58 -3.99 11.52
N GLU A 55 3.50 -4.27 12.25
CA GLU A 55 3.39 -5.46 13.11
C GLU A 55 3.51 -6.78 12.34
N ARG A 56 3.03 -6.81 11.09
CA ARG A 56 3.14 -7.98 10.21
C ARG A 56 4.47 -8.07 9.47
N GLY A 57 5.30 -7.03 9.53
CA GLY A 57 6.52 -6.92 8.74
C GLY A 57 6.25 -6.60 7.25
N ASP A 58 5.09 -6.03 6.94
CA ASP A 58 4.71 -5.62 5.57
C ASP A 58 5.29 -4.24 5.22
N VAL A 59 6.60 -4.05 5.37
CA VAL A 59 7.32 -2.76 5.27
C VAL A 59 8.61 -2.81 4.45
#